data_AF-A0A1Y2E117-F1
#
_entry.id   AF-A0A1Y2E117-F1
#
_cell.length_a   1.000
_cell.length_b   1.000
_cell.length_c   1.000
_cell.angle_alpha   90.00
_cell.angle_beta   90.00
_cell.angle_gamma   90.00
#
_symmetry.space_group_name_H-M   'P 1'
#
loop_
_entity.id
_entity.type
_entity.pdbx_description
1 polymer ?
#
loop_
_entity_poly.entity_id
_entity_poly.type
_entity_poly.pdbx_seq_one_letter_code
_entity_poly.pdbx_strand_id
1 'polypeptide(L)'
;MNQRGNVKYLVDIEKTCLMTNFEKRNWVRGSEANGGKWSVKHLRLHLEAIRGHEVTNKLFHEIDVIFINSLRAVQNLVANDRHCFECYGYDIIIDNQLKPWLIEVVFIIYYYNYNYYHYHY
;
A
#
# COMPACT_ATOMS: atom_id res chain seq x y z
N MET A 1 28.08 13.81 18.09
CA MET A 1 27.97 13.57 16.63
C MET A 1 26.86 12.55 16.40
N ASN A 2 25.71 12.97 15.88
CA ASN A 2 24.52 12.12 15.74
C ASN A 2 24.67 11.18 14.54
N GLN A 3 24.91 9.89 14.79
CA GLN A 3 24.78 8.84 13.77
C GLN A 3 23.29 8.56 13.54
N ARG A 4 22.63 9.35 12.69
CA ARG A 4 21.29 8.98 12.18
C ARG A 4 21.49 7.79 11.23
N GLY A 5 21.16 6.58 11.70
CA GLY A 5 21.21 5.37 10.88
C GLY A 5 20.41 5.57 9.59
N ASN A 6 20.99 5.15 8.46
CA ASN A 6 20.31 5.18 7.17
C ASN A 6 18.99 4.40 7.26
N VAL A 7 17.86 5.09 7.04
CA VAL A 7 16.53 4.49 7.08
C VAL A 7 16.42 3.50 5.92
N LYS A 8 16.01 2.26 6.22
CA LYS A 8 15.80 1.21 5.21
C LYS A 8 14.34 1.12 4.83
N TYR A 9 14.03 0.99 3.54
CA TYR A 9 12.67 0.77 3.03
C TYR A 9 12.54 -0.52 2.24
N LEU A 10 11.33 -1.08 2.24
CA LEU A 10 10.95 -2.27 1.48
C LEU A 10 9.56 -1.99 0.90
N VAL A 11 9.40 -2.11 -0.42
CA VAL A 11 8.13 -1.88 -1.11
C VAL A 11 7.92 -2.98 -2.15
N ASP A 12 6.70 -3.48 -2.23
CA ASP A 12 6.30 -4.51 -3.20
C ASP A 12 5.96 -3.91 -4.57
N ILE A 13 5.67 -2.61 -4.60
CA ILE A 13 5.32 -1.88 -5.81
C ILE A 13 6.40 -0.83 -6.07
N GLU A 14 7.08 -0.96 -7.20
CA GLU A 14 7.98 0.08 -7.71
C GLU A 14 7.16 1.18 -8.37
N LYS A 15 6.65 2.14 -7.59
CA LYS A 15 6.16 3.41 -8.13
C LYS A 15 7.29 4.42 -8.19
N THR A 16 7.59 4.93 -9.38
CA THR A 16 8.66 5.91 -9.63
C THR A 16 8.58 7.10 -8.68
N CYS A 17 7.38 7.62 -8.38
CA CYS A 17 7.20 8.74 -7.47
C CYS A 17 7.60 8.43 -6.01
N LEU A 18 7.43 7.20 -5.54
CA LEU A 18 7.86 6.76 -4.21
C LEU A 18 9.38 6.55 -4.20
N MET A 19 9.92 5.90 -5.23
CA MET A 19 11.36 5.65 -5.35
C MET A 19 12.17 6.95 -5.40
N THR A 20 11.76 7.92 -6.23
CA THR A 20 12.38 9.25 -6.29
C THR A 20 12.30 9.97 -4.94
N ASN A 21 11.21 9.80 -4.19
CA ASN A 21 11.07 10.40 -2.85
C ASN A 21 11.97 9.75 -1.80
N PHE A 22 12.21 8.44 -1.89
CA PHE A 22 13.12 7.71 -1.01
C PHE A 22 14.58 8.03 -1.31
N GLU A 23 14.94 8.11 -2.59
CA GLU A 23 16.26 8.54 -3.06
C GLU A 23 16.61 9.95 -2.58
N LYS A 24 15.68 10.92 -2.75
CA LYS A 24 15.86 12.30 -2.23
C LYS A 24 16.10 12.36 -0.73
N ARG A 25 15.62 11.37 0.03
CA ARG A 25 15.78 11.28 1.49
C ARG A 25 17.00 10.47 1.92
N ASN A 26 17.81 9.99 0.97
CA ASN A 26 18.93 9.06 1.20
C ASN A 26 18.51 7.77 1.94
N TRP A 27 17.28 7.31 1.72
CA TRP A 27 16.82 6.03 2.27
C TRP A 27 17.36 4.87 1.43
N VAL A 28 17.74 3.78 2.08
CA VAL A 28 18.39 2.63 1.43
C VAL A 28 17.39 1.49 1.26
N ARG A 29 17.39 0.78 0.13
CA ARG A 29 16.53 -0.40 -0.03
C ARG A 29 17.01 -1.50 0.94
N GLY A 30 16.11 -1.98 1.80
CA GLY A 30 16.35 -3.12 2.66
C GLY A 30 16.33 -4.43 1.86
N SER A 31 16.85 -5.50 2.46
CA SER A 31 16.68 -6.87 1.96
C SER A 31 15.57 -7.58 2.74
N GLU A 32 14.74 -8.35 2.03
CA GLU A 32 13.68 -9.19 2.65
C GLU A 32 14.28 -10.29 3.55
N ALA A 33 15.56 -10.64 3.34
CA ALA A 33 16.30 -11.63 4.13
C ALA A 33 16.49 -11.25 5.61
N ASN A 34 16.28 -9.99 6.00
CA ASN A 34 16.48 -9.55 7.39
C ASN A 34 15.29 -9.88 8.32
N GLY A 35 14.28 -10.63 7.85
CA GLY A 35 13.25 -11.28 8.67
C GLY A 35 12.16 -10.37 9.26
N GLY A 36 12.27 -9.05 9.12
CA GLY A 36 11.32 -8.10 9.71
C GLY A 36 10.13 -7.70 8.82
N LYS A 37 10.10 -8.11 7.55
CA LYS A 37 9.02 -7.78 6.62
C LYS A 37 8.94 -8.81 5.50
N TRP A 38 7.73 -9.18 5.12
CA TRP A 38 7.45 -9.97 3.93
C TRP A 38 6.72 -9.13 2.89
N SER A 39 7.00 -9.41 1.62
CA SER A 39 6.12 -8.98 0.54
C SER A 39 4.77 -9.68 0.63
N VAL A 40 3.73 -9.07 0.07
CA VAL A 40 2.39 -9.67 -0.01
C VAL A 40 2.44 -11.03 -0.73
N LYS A 41 3.32 -11.17 -1.73
CA LYS A 41 3.54 -12.44 -2.43
C LYS A 41 4.10 -13.51 -1.49
N HIS A 42 5.12 -13.19 -0.69
CA HIS A 42 5.69 -14.14 0.27
C HIS A 42 4.69 -14.48 1.38
N LEU A 43 3.93 -13.50 1.88
CA LEU A 43 2.85 -13.75 2.84
C LEU A 43 1.80 -14.72 2.26
N ARG A 44 1.37 -14.49 1.02
CA ARG A 44 0.41 -15.37 0.34
C ARG A 44 0.94 -16.80 0.19
N LEU A 45 2.15 -16.96 -0.35
CA LEU A 45 2.78 -18.27 -0.51
C LEU A 45 2.93 -19.00 0.83
N HIS A 46 3.31 -18.28 1.88
CA HIS A 46 3.40 -18.84 3.23
C HIS A 46 2.04 -19.34 3.72
N LEU A 47 1.01 -18.50 3.64
CA LEU A 47 -0.35 -18.85 4.06
C LEU A 47 -0.93 -20.03 3.26
N GLU A 48 -0.71 -20.05 1.94
CA GLU A 48 -1.13 -21.18 1.08
C GLU A 48 -0.45 -22.48 1.51
N ALA A 49 0.84 -22.44 1.84
CA ALA A 49 1.60 -23.60 2.31
C ALA A 49 1.14 -24.12 3.69
N ILE A 50 0.78 -23.23 4.62
CA ILE A 50 0.43 -23.63 6.00
C ILE A 50 -1.07 -23.81 6.26
N ARG A 51 -1.95 -23.19 5.45
CA ARG A 51 -3.42 -23.17 5.68
C ARG A 51 -4.23 -23.58 4.46
N GLY A 52 -3.59 -23.74 3.30
CA GLY A 52 -4.22 -24.16 2.05
C GLY A 52 -4.63 -22.99 1.15
N HIS A 53 -4.72 -23.29 -0.14
CA HIS A 53 -5.02 -22.34 -1.20
C HIS A 53 -6.38 -21.66 -1.05
N GLU A 54 -7.45 -22.44 -0.85
CA GLU A 54 -8.82 -21.92 -0.79
C GLU A 54 -9.03 -20.92 0.34
N VAL A 55 -8.53 -21.24 1.55
CA VAL A 55 -8.68 -20.37 2.72
C VAL A 55 -7.87 -19.08 2.54
N THR A 56 -6.67 -19.19 1.96
CA THR A 56 -5.84 -18.02 1.68
C THR A 56 -6.48 -17.11 0.61
N ASN A 57 -7.03 -17.69 -0.46
CA ASN A 57 -7.76 -16.93 -1.47
C ASN A 57 -8.97 -16.20 -0.88
N LYS A 58 -9.72 -16.88 0.00
CA LYS A 58 -10.83 -16.27 0.71
C LYS A 58 -10.40 -15.06 1.54
N LEU A 59 -9.30 -15.18 2.30
CA LEU A 59 -8.73 -14.07 3.06
C LEU A 59 -8.40 -12.87 2.17
N PHE A 60 -7.67 -13.08 1.06
CA PHE A 60 -7.33 -11.98 0.15
C PHE A 60 -8.56 -11.36 -0.50
N HIS A 61 -9.57 -12.17 -0.82
CA HIS A 61 -10.86 -11.66 -1.30
C HIS A 61 -11.57 -10.79 -0.25
N GLU A 62 -11.58 -11.21 1.02
CA GLU A 62 -12.16 -10.40 2.11
C GLU A 62 -11.41 -9.07 2.32
N ILE A 63 -10.09 -9.06 2.12
CA ILE A 63 -9.29 -7.82 2.11
C ILE A 63 -9.73 -6.90 0.95
N ASP A 64 -9.92 -7.43 -0.26
CA ASP A 64 -10.42 -6.63 -1.39
C ASP A 64 -11.81 -6.04 -1.11
N VAL A 65 -12.68 -6.82 -0.47
CA VAL A 65 -14.02 -6.36 -0.05
C VAL A 65 -13.92 -5.21 0.96
N ILE A 66 -12.97 -5.24 1.90
CA ILE A 66 -12.70 -4.13 2.82
C ILE A 66 -12.31 -2.87 2.04
N PHE A 67 -11.39 -2.97 1.08
CA PHE A 67 -10.97 -1.82 0.26
C PHE A 67 -12.14 -1.22 -0.53
N ILE A 68 -12.93 -2.07 -1.18
CA ILE A 68 -14.06 -1.61 -1.98
C ILE A 68 -15.13 -0.94 -1.11
N ASN A 69 -15.48 -1.55 0.03
CA ASN A 69 -16.55 -1.03 0.88
C ASN A 69 -16.15 0.26 1.59
N SER A 70 -14.90 0.38 2.05
CA SER A 70 -14.39 1.61 2.64
C SER A 70 -14.37 2.76 1.65
N LEU A 71 -13.87 2.56 0.42
CA LEU A 71 -13.88 3.57 -0.64
C LEU A 71 -15.31 3.96 -1.06
N ARG A 72 -16.21 2.98 -1.17
CA ARG A 72 -17.63 3.25 -1.48
C ARG A 72 -18.32 4.09 -0.41
N ALA A 73 -17.98 3.89 0.87
CA ALA A 73 -18.58 4.66 1.96
C ALA A 73 -18.23 6.15 1.89
N VAL A 74 -17.06 6.49 1.37
CA VAL A 74 -16.58 7.88 1.26
C VAL A 74 -16.67 8.46 -0.15
N GLN A 75 -17.15 7.70 -1.14
CA GLN A 75 -17.14 8.08 -2.56
C GLN A 75 -17.75 9.46 -2.84
N ASN A 76 -18.76 9.88 -2.08
CA ASN A 76 -19.44 11.16 -2.26
C ASN A 76 -18.64 12.36 -1.71
N LEU A 77 -17.65 12.10 -0.86
CA LEU A 77 -16.75 13.10 -0.29
C LEU A 77 -15.46 13.25 -1.11
N VAL A 78 -15.14 12.26 -1.95
CA VAL A 78 -13.94 12.26 -2.79
C VAL A 78 -14.20 13.09 -4.05
N ALA A 79 -13.35 14.08 -4.31
CA ALA A 79 -13.45 14.90 -5.50
C ALA A 79 -13.23 14.07 -6.77
N ASN A 80 -14.18 14.12 -7.70
CA ASN A 80 -14.11 13.35 -8.95
C ASN A 80 -13.49 14.21 -10.07
N ASP A 81 -12.16 14.27 -10.09
CA ASP A 81 -11.40 14.90 -11.18
C ASP A 81 -10.60 13.85 -11.96
N ARG A 82 -10.81 13.80 -13.28
CA ARG A 82 -10.16 12.85 -14.19
C ARG A 82 -8.64 13.05 -14.30
N HIS A 83 -8.12 14.20 -13.88
CA HIS A 83 -6.69 14.51 -13.91
C HIS A 83 -6.01 14.27 -12.56
N CYS A 84 -6.75 13.75 -11.58
CA CYS A 84 -6.27 13.49 -10.23
C CYS A 84 -6.22 12.01 -9.91
N PHE A 85 -5.26 11.63 -9.07
CA PHE A 85 -5.32 10.35 -8.39
C PHE A 85 -4.91 10.51 -6.94
N GLU A 86 -5.48 9.64 -6.11
CA GLU A 86 -5.24 9.59 -4.68
C GLU A 86 -4.67 8.22 -4.32
N CYS A 87 -3.70 8.22 -3.40
CA CYS A 87 -3.09 7.01 -2.90
C CYS A 87 -3.41 6.87 -1.41
N TYR A 88 -4.03 5.75 -1.06
CA TYR A 88 -4.43 5.41 0.29
C TYR A 88 -3.58 4.24 0.81
N GLY A 89 -3.15 4.33 2.06
CA GLY A 89 -2.56 3.23 2.81
C GLY A 89 -3.62 2.57 3.68
N TYR A 90 -3.67 1.25 3.68
CA TYR A 90 -4.60 0.47 4.50
C TYR A 90 -3.80 -0.42 5.44
N ASP A 91 -4.08 -0.29 6.74
CA ASP A 91 -3.52 -1.19 7.74
C ASP A 91 -4.57 -2.24 8.10
N ILE A 92 -4.26 -3.48 7.73
CA ILE A 92 -5.11 -4.65 7.95
C ILE A 92 -4.42 -5.58 8.94
N ILE A 93 -5.12 -5.96 10.01
CA ILE A 93 -4.69 -7.05 10.88
C ILE A 93 -5.43 -8.33 10.51
N ILE A 94 -4.74 -9.46 10.53
CA ILE A 94 -5.32 -10.79 10.27
C ILE A 94 -5.34 -11.56 11.58
N ASP A 95 -6.50 -12.12 11.94
CA ASP A 95 -6.63 -12.92 13.16
C ASP A 95 -6.26 -14.39 12.96
N ASN A 96 -6.36 -15.18 14.03
CA ASN A 96 -6.02 -16.61 14.00
C ASN A 96 -6.96 -17.46 13.12
N GLN A 97 -8.12 -16.92 12.72
CA GLN A 97 -9.09 -17.58 11.84
C GLN A 97 -8.92 -17.16 10.37
N LEU A 98 -7.86 -16.39 10.06
CA LEU A 98 -7.65 -15.78 8.74
C LEU A 98 -8.77 -14.83 8.33
N LYS A 99 -9.36 -14.13 9.30
CA LYS A 99 -10.26 -13.02 9.02
C LYS A 99 -9.49 -11.70 9.06
N PRO A 100 -9.61 -10.85 8.01
CA PRO A 100 -8.99 -9.54 7.98
C PRO A 100 -9.86 -8.50 8.71
N TRP A 101 -9.22 -7.61 9.45
CA TRP A 101 -9.85 -6.50 10.14
C TRP A 101 -9.16 -5.19 9.75
N LEU A 102 -9.95 -4.21 9.31
CA LEU A 102 -9.47 -2.87 9.02
C LEU A 102 -9.12 -2.15 10.32
N ILE A 103 -7.89 -1.66 10.43
CA ILE A 103 -7.43 -0.84 11.56
C ILE A 103 -7.52 0.63 11.22
N GLU A 104 -6.84 1.05 10.15
CA GLU A 104 -6.86 2.45 9.71
C GLU A 104 -6.72 2.58 8.19
N VAL A 105 -7.14 3.75 7.71
CA VAL A 105 -6.95 4.20 6.33
C VAL A 105 -6.21 5.53 6.39
N VAL A 106 -4.99 5.56 5.86
CA VAL A 106 -4.12 6.74 5.86
C VAL A 106 -4.04 7.33 4.46
N PHE A 107 -4.28 8.63 4.35
CA PHE A 107 -4.07 9.36 3.12
C PHE A 107 -2.57 9.57 2.88
N ILE A 108 -2.02 9.02 1.79
CA ILE A 108 -0.57 9.08 1.53
C ILE A 108 -0.23 10.21 0.55
N ILE A 109 -0.87 10.27 -0.63
CA ILE A 109 -0.52 11.24 -1.70
C ILE A 109 -1.77 11.67 -2.47
N TYR A 110 -1.86 12.97 -2.74
CA TYR A 110 -2.67 13.57 -3.79
C TYR A 110 -1.77 13.95 -4.97
N TYR A 111 -2.13 13.61 -6.20
CA TYR A 111 -1.44 14.13 -7.40
C TYR A 111 -2.43 14.80 -8.34
N TYR A 112 -2.07 16.00 -8.79
CA TYR A 112 -2.81 16.81 -9.75
C TYR A 112 -1.96 17.00 -11.01
N ASN A 113 -2.45 16.61 -12.18
CA ASN A 113 -1.73 16.84 -13.44
C ASN A 113 -1.98 18.27 -13.96
N TYR A 114 -1.07 19.19 -13.63
CA TYR A 114 -1.16 20.60 -14.05
C TYR A 114 -0.95 20.83 -15.56
N ASN A 115 -0.39 19.87 -16.31
CA ASN A 115 -0.04 20.08 -17.73
C ASN A 115 -1.26 20.18 -18.67
N TYR A 116 -2.48 19.85 -18.21
CA TYR A 116 -3.68 19.96 -19.04
C TYR A 116 -4.19 21.39 -19.21
N TYR A 117 -3.93 22.29 -18.25
CA TYR A 117 -4.46 23.66 -18.29
C TYR A 117 -3.62 24.63 -19.12
N HIS A 118 -2.37 24.27 -19.46
CA HIS A 118 -1.48 25.14 -20.22
C HIS A 118 -1.70 25.09 -21.75
N TYR A 119 -2.56 24.18 -22.24
CA TYR A 119 -2.92 24.04 -23.65
C TYR A 119 -4.31 24.63 -24.00
N HIS A 120 -4.98 25.27 -23.03
CA HIS A 120 -6.33 25.82 -23.21
C HIS A 120 -6.44 27.34 -23.01
N TYR A 121 -5.32 28.07 -23.03
CA TYR A 121 -5.28 29.53 -23.06
C TYR A 121 -4.41 30.04 -24.21
#